data_AF-A0A199V639-F1
#
_entry.id   AF-A0A199V639-F1
#
_cell.length_a   1.000
_cell.length_b   1.000
_cell.length_c   1.000
_cell.angle_alpha   90.00
_cell.angle_beta   90.00
_cell.angle_gamma   90.00
#
_symmetry.space_group_name_H-M   'P 1'
#
loop_
_entity.id
_entity.type
_entity.pdbx_description
1 polymer ?
#
loop_
_entity_poly.entity_id
_entity_poly.type
_entity_poly.pdbx_seq_one_letter_code
_entity_poly.pdbx_strand_id
1 'polypeptide(L)'
;MSSSSGVLGEDIISFGKESALEPQRAIFGCENSETGDLFTQHADGIIGLGRGQLSIMDQLVDKGVISDSFSLCYGGMDIGGGAMVLGGISPPNDMVFSHSDPVRSPYYNIVLKEIHVDGKALQLDPRIFDSKHGTVLDSGTTYAYLPEQAFEAFRDAITSKLHSLKQIPGPDPNYKDICFAGAASDISQLSKTFPAVDMHSKVQGAYCLGVFQNGKDPTTLLGGIIVRNTLVTYDRQNEKIGFWKTNCSELWERLHISGAPSPAPSSTSDTNATVDMSPAVSPSASQLPVQYEVGQIIFYMSINVTYLDLAPHIKELAVLIAHELGIDPHQVNSMNITSEGNHTLIKWAIFPAGSDKFMSNATAMDIILRLTEHRVRLPDNYGSYQLLEWNVEPPPKRSWWQQHIVGLSIGALAVAMIVLSAFLVRYIWKNKIKGPGSYRPVDAAVPEQELQPL
;
A
#
# COMPACT_ATOMS: atom_id res chain seq x y z
N MET A 1 12.82 14.84 -16.50
CA MET A 1 12.17 13.85 -17.37
C MET A 1 12.37 12.50 -16.72
N SER A 2 11.28 11.77 -16.53
CA SER A 2 11.29 10.44 -15.94
C SER A 2 11.24 9.41 -17.06
N SER A 3 11.87 8.26 -16.85
CA SER A 3 11.87 7.17 -17.83
C SER A 3 12.06 5.84 -17.13
N SER A 4 11.53 4.79 -17.74
CA SER A 4 11.72 3.41 -17.30
C SER A 4 12.07 2.51 -18.48
N SER A 5 12.78 1.42 -18.21
CA SER A 5 13.13 0.39 -19.19
C SER A 5 13.11 -0.99 -18.54
N GLY A 6 12.78 -2.00 -19.33
CA GLY A 6 12.49 -3.33 -18.80
C GLY A 6 12.25 -4.37 -19.88
N VAL A 7 11.65 -5.48 -19.47
CA VAL A 7 11.25 -6.59 -20.34
C VAL A 7 9.74 -6.79 -20.26
N LEU A 8 9.14 -7.36 -21.30
CA LEU A 8 7.73 -7.74 -21.23
C LEU A 8 7.58 -9.02 -20.39
N GLY A 9 6.61 -9.01 -19.48
CA GLY A 9 6.13 -10.17 -18.74
C GLY A 9 4.65 -10.42 -19.04
N GLU A 10 4.20 -11.64 -18.80
CA GLU A 10 2.78 -12.00 -18.82
C GLU A 10 2.41 -12.64 -17.48
N ASP A 11 1.42 -12.08 -16.80
CA ASP A 11 0.91 -12.64 -15.55
C ASP A 11 -0.58 -12.34 -15.36
N ILE A 12 -1.15 -12.83 -14.27
CA ILE A 12 -2.54 -12.61 -13.90
C ILE A 12 -2.68 -11.27 -13.17
N ILE A 13 -3.57 -10.45 -13.70
CA ILE A 13 -4.03 -9.20 -13.07
C ILE A 13 -5.43 -9.40 -12.50
N SER A 14 -5.69 -8.77 -11.35
CA SER A 14 -7.00 -8.76 -10.69
C SER A 14 -7.26 -7.39 -10.10
N PHE A 15 -8.51 -6.92 -10.17
CA PHE A 15 -8.93 -5.59 -9.71
C PHE A 15 -9.65 -5.64 -8.36
N GLY A 16 -9.32 -6.61 -7.51
CA GLY A 16 -9.96 -6.81 -6.20
C GLY A 16 -11.16 -7.75 -6.25
N LYS A 17 -11.68 -8.11 -5.07
CA LYS A 17 -12.80 -9.08 -4.93
C LYS A 17 -14.15 -8.44 -5.24
N GLU A 18 -14.17 -7.13 -5.18
CA GLU A 18 -15.28 -6.23 -5.44
C GLU A 18 -15.54 -6.02 -6.94
N SER A 19 -14.57 -6.38 -7.78
CA SER A 19 -14.67 -6.28 -9.23
C SER A 19 -15.49 -7.43 -9.79
N ALA A 20 -16.43 -7.11 -10.68
CA ALA A 20 -17.12 -8.10 -11.50
C ALA A 20 -16.23 -8.69 -12.61
N LEU A 21 -15.10 -8.05 -12.90
CA LEU A 21 -14.10 -8.54 -13.85
C LEU A 21 -13.24 -9.61 -13.18
N GLU A 22 -13.43 -10.87 -13.58
CA GLU A 22 -12.61 -12.00 -13.19
C GLU A 22 -11.13 -11.79 -13.54
N PRO A 23 -10.18 -12.40 -12.80
CA PRO A 23 -8.76 -12.26 -13.09
C PRO A 23 -8.40 -12.59 -14.53
N GLN A 24 -7.63 -11.72 -15.17
CA GLN A 24 -7.23 -11.87 -16.57
C GLN A 24 -5.72 -12.03 -16.67
N ARG A 25 -5.24 -12.81 -17.65
CA ARG A 25 -3.83 -12.70 -18.05
C ARG A 25 -3.61 -11.38 -18.76
N ALA A 26 -2.49 -10.70 -18.53
CA ALA A 26 -2.13 -9.50 -19.26
C ALA A 26 -0.62 -9.46 -19.46
N ILE A 27 -0.21 -8.88 -20.58
CA ILE A 27 1.17 -8.55 -20.89
C ILE A 27 1.44 -7.14 -20.34
N PHE A 28 2.53 -6.98 -19.58
CA PHE A 28 2.94 -5.70 -19.02
C PHE A 28 4.46 -5.57 -19.01
N GLY A 29 4.98 -4.38 -18.72
CA GLY A 29 6.41 -4.14 -18.57
C GLY A 29 6.88 -4.46 -17.15
N CYS A 30 7.85 -5.36 -17.02
CA CYS A 30 8.63 -5.54 -15.80
C CYS A 30 9.84 -4.60 -15.86
N GLU A 31 9.84 -3.58 -15.02
CA GLU A 31 10.86 -2.54 -15.01
C GLU A 31 12.17 -3.06 -14.38
N ASN A 32 13.29 -2.82 -15.04
CA ASN A 32 14.64 -3.13 -14.54
C ASN A 32 15.41 -1.88 -14.15
N SER A 33 14.98 -0.71 -14.63
CA SER A 33 15.60 0.58 -14.35
C SER A 33 14.56 1.67 -14.54
N GLU A 34 14.52 2.59 -13.57
CA GLU A 34 13.67 3.76 -13.54
C GLU A 34 14.49 5.02 -13.19
N THR A 35 13.97 6.19 -13.54
CA THR A 35 14.63 7.49 -13.34
C THR A 35 13.62 8.60 -13.06
N GLY A 36 14.06 9.66 -12.39
CA GLY A 36 13.23 10.83 -12.12
C GLY A 36 12.11 10.53 -11.13
N ASP A 37 10.95 11.13 -11.36
CA ASP A 37 9.81 11.07 -10.44
C ASP A 37 9.26 9.64 -10.27
N LEU A 38 9.50 8.75 -11.26
CA LEU A 38 9.11 7.35 -11.19
C LEU A 38 9.83 6.60 -10.06
N PHE A 39 11.09 6.92 -9.79
CA PHE A 39 11.86 6.28 -8.72
C PHE A 39 11.43 6.74 -7.33
N THR A 40 10.92 7.98 -7.22
CA THR A 40 10.59 8.59 -5.92
C THR A 40 9.13 8.38 -5.51
N GLN A 41 8.30 7.81 -6.38
CA GLN A 41 6.88 7.59 -6.08
C GLN A 41 6.69 6.39 -5.14
N HIS A 42 5.60 6.38 -4.39
CA HIS A 42 5.26 5.25 -3.51
C HIS A 42 4.68 4.04 -4.27
N ALA A 43 4.23 4.23 -5.50
CA ALA A 43 3.63 3.18 -6.32
C ALA A 43 4.71 2.32 -6.99
N ASP A 44 4.52 0.99 -6.99
CA ASP A 44 5.44 0.02 -7.60
C ASP A 44 5.34 -0.05 -9.15
N GLY A 45 4.57 0.84 -9.79
CA GLY A 45 4.42 0.87 -11.23
C GLY A 45 3.25 1.73 -11.74
N ILE A 46 3.04 1.69 -13.06
CA ILE A 46 2.01 2.48 -13.75
C ILE A 46 1.05 1.58 -14.52
N ILE A 47 -0.25 1.82 -14.34
CA ILE A 47 -1.31 1.24 -15.19
C ILE A 47 -1.62 2.22 -16.32
N GLY A 48 -1.15 1.91 -17.53
CA GLY A 48 -1.42 2.70 -18.72
C GLY A 48 -2.83 2.46 -19.28
N LEU A 49 -3.69 3.49 -19.23
CA LEU A 49 -5.05 3.48 -19.80
C LEU A 49 -5.13 4.12 -21.19
N GLY A 50 -3.99 4.58 -21.73
CA GLY A 50 -3.89 5.23 -23.04
C GLY A 50 -4.20 4.28 -24.21
N ARG A 51 -4.21 4.82 -25.43
CA ARG A 51 -4.44 4.02 -26.65
C ARG A 51 -3.15 3.30 -27.06
N GLY A 52 -3.19 1.98 -27.18
CA GLY A 52 -2.06 1.17 -27.61
C GLY A 52 -2.22 -0.30 -27.25
N GLN A 53 -1.80 -1.20 -28.14
CA GLN A 53 -2.05 -2.66 -28.06
C GLN A 53 -1.61 -3.33 -26.75
N LEU A 54 -0.63 -2.76 -26.04
CA LEU A 54 -0.17 -3.27 -24.74
C LEU A 54 -0.81 -2.56 -23.54
N SER A 55 -1.66 -1.56 -23.77
CA SER A 55 -2.47 -0.95 -22.71
C SER A 55 -3.39 -2.00 -22.10
N ILE A 56 -3.74 -1.81 -20.83
CA ILE A 56 -4.66 -2.74 -20.19
C ILE A 56 -6.06 -2.68 -20.83
N MET A 57 -6.45 -1.49 -21.32
CA MET A 57 -7.73 -1.30 -21.97
C MET A 57 -7.84 -2.13 -23.24
N ASP A 58 -6.85 -2.06 -24.14
CA ASP A 58 -6.88 -2.81 -25.40
C ASP A 58 -6.83 -4.32 -25.17
N GLN A 59 -5.99 -4.79 -24.25
CA GLN A 59 -5.93 -6.22 -23.93
C GLN A 59 -7.24 -6.80 -23.37
N LEU A 60 -7.98 -6.03 -22.57
CA LEU A 60 -9.26 -6.47 -22.02
C LEU A 60 -10.40 -6.37 -23.05
N VAL A 61 -10.39 -5.34 -23.90
CA VAL A 61 -11.36 -5.17 -24.99
C VAL A 61 -11.18 -6.26 -26.05
N ASP A 62 -9.95 -6.58 -26.44
CA ASP A 62 -9.64 -7.63 -27.42
C ASP A 62 -10.09 -9.02 -26.95
N LYS A 63 -10.10 -9.24 -25.63
CA LYS A 63 -10.63 -10.47 -25.00
C LYS A 63 -12.16 -10.49 -24.90
N GLY A 64 -12.81 -9.37 -25.18
CA GLY A 64 -14.26 -9.22 -25.07
C GLY A 64 -14.79 -9.29 -23.63
N VAL A 65 -13.93 -9.03 -22.63
CA VAL A 65 -14.33 -9.08 -21.20
C VAL A 65 -14.84 -7.75 -20.66
N ILE A 66 -14.58 -6.66 -21.38
CA ILE A 66 -15.15 -5.33 -21.15
C ILE A 66 -15.52 -4.69 -22.49
N SER A 67 -16.42 -3.70 -22.47
CA SER A 67 -16.64 -2.81 -23.61
C SER A 67 -15.52 -1.76 -23.71
N ASP A 68 -15.37 -1.14 -24.90
CA ASP A 68 -14.31 -0.20 -25.20
C ASP A 68 -14.56 1.21 -24.63
N SER A 69 -14.58 1.26 -23.29
CA SER A 69 -14.78 2.46 -22.50
C SER A 69 -14.23 2.25 -21.10
N PHE A 70 -13.90 3.34 -20.40
CA PHE A 70 -13.63 3.32 -18.96
C PHE A 70 -14.03 4.66 -18.33
N SER A 71 -14.09 4.73 -17.01
CA SER A 71 -14.35 5.99 -16.29
C SER A 71 -13.45 6.17 -15.07
N LEU A 72 -13.08 7.41 -14.79
CA LEU A 72 -12.32 7.81 -13.61
C LEU A 72 -13.09 8.87 -12.83
N CYS A 73 -13.18 8.72 -11.51
CA CYS A 73 -13.78 9.70 -10.61
C CYS A 73 -12.79 9.98 -9.48
N TYR A 74 -12.16 11.16 -9.51
CA TYR A 74 -11.18 11.56 -8.49
C TYR A 74 -11.88 12.09 -7.23
N GLY A 75 -11.62 11.44 -6.10
CA GLY A 75 -12.10 11.87 -4.79
C GLY A 75 -11.57 13.25 -4.35
N GLY A 76 -12.19 13.81 -3.31
CA GLY A 76 -11.76 15.07 -2.70
C GLY A 76 -10.52 14.91 -1.81
N MET A 77 -9.76 16.01 -1.62
CA MET A 77 -8.49 16.00 -0.84
C MET A 77 -8.65 15.55 0.62
N ASP A 78 -9.83 15.75 1.23
CA ASP A 78 -10.04 15.54 2.66
C ASP A 78 -10.73 14.21 3.00
N ILE A 79 -11.22 13.50 1.99
CA ILE A 79 -12.07 12.31 2.16
C ILE A 79 -11.38 11.05 1.62
N GLY A 80 -10.40 11.22 0.71
CA GLY A 80 -9.82 10.10 -0.01
C GLY A 80 -10.84 9.42 -0.93
N GLY A 81 -10.44 8.28 -1.49
CA GLY A 81 -11.28 7.50 -2.38
C GLY A 81 -11.36 8.04 -3.81
N GLY A 82 -12.43 7.67 -4.49
CA GLY A 82 -12.55 7.75 -5.94
C GLY A 82 -12.96 6.40 -6.50
N ALA A 83 -13.16 6.34 -7.80
CA ALA A 83 -13.56 5.12 -8.47
C ALA A 83 -12.95 5.03 -9.86
N MET A 84 -12.62 3.81 -10.25
CA MET A 84 -12.30 3.46 -11.62
C MET A 84 -13.31 2.42 -12.08
N VAL A 85 -13.86 2.63 -13.26
CA VAL A 85 -14.76 1.67 -13.91
C VAL A 85 -14.11 1.22 -15.22
N LEU A 86 -13.87 -0.08 -15.36
CA LEU A 86 -13.42 -0.68 -16.60
C LEU A 86 -14.62 -1.22 -17.36
N GLY A 87 -14.80 -0.77 -18.60
CA GLY A 87 -16.03 -0.95 -19.36
C GLY A 87 -16.93 0.28 -19.33
N GLY A 88 -17.96 0.22 -20.18
CA GLY A 88 -18.98 1.25 -20.32
C GLY A 88 -20.06 1.16 -19.24
N ILE A 89 -20.53 2.33 -18.82
CA ILE A 89 -21.70 2.51 -17.96
C ILE A 89 -22.73 3.36 -18.68
N SER A 90 -24.00 3.23 -18.31
CA SER A 90 -25.04 4.12 -18.81
C SER A 90 -24.72 5.56 -18.37
N PRO A 91 -24.58 6.51 -19.31
CA PRO A 91 -24.25 7.88 -18.95
C PRO A 91 -25.43 8.53 -18.21
N PRO A 92 -25.18 9.24 -17.10
CA PRO A 92 -26.18 10.08 -16.45
C PRO A 92 -26.75 11.13 -17.42
N ASN A 93 -28.01 11.54 -17.21
CA ASN A 93 -28.74 12.45 -18.11
C ASN A 93 -28.07 13.82 -18.28
N ASP A 94 -27.36 14.25 -17.25
CA ASP A 94 -26.67 15.54 -17.11
C ASP A 94 -25.17 15.46 -17.43
N MET A 95 -24.69 14.32 -17.93
CA MET A 95 -23.34 14.18 -18.46
C MET A 95 -23.18 14.95 -19.78
N VAL A 96 -22.12 15.74 -19.89
CA VAL A 96 -21.78 16.49 -21.11
C VAL A 96 -20.62 15.83 -21.83
N PHE A 97 -20.62 15.87 -23.17
CA PHE A 97 -19.62 15.18 -23.98
C PHE A 97 -18.80 16.14 -24.83
N SER A 98 -17.51 15.82 -24.99
CA SER A 98 -16.60 16.43 -25.96
C SER A 98 -16.01 15.36 -26.86
N HIS A 99 -15.77 15.68 -28.13
CA HIS A 99 -15.11 14.75 -29.05
C HIS A 99 -13.64 14.57 -28.67
N SER A 100 -13.16 13.34 -28.77
CA SER A 100 -11.76 12.96 -28.61
C SER A 100 -11.24 12.42 -29.94
N ASP A 101 -10.21 13.07 -30.48
CA ASP A 101 -9.64 12.73 -31.78
C ASP A 101 -8.41 11.82 -31.59
N PRO A 102 -8.52 10.49 -31.84
CA PRO A 102 -7.42 9.55 -31.72
C PRO A 102 -6.36 9.68 -32.83
N VAL A 103 -6.69 10.30 -33.97
CA VAL A 103 -5.74 10.51 -35.07
C VAL A 103 -4.75 11.60 -34.68
N ARG A 104 -5.23 12.61 -33.97
CA ARG A 104 -4.40 13.70 -33.49
C ARG A 104 -3.39 13.29 -32.42
N SER A 105 -3.77 12.39 -31.52
CA SER A 105 -2.96 12.08 -30.35
C SER A 105 -3.23 10.66 -29.83
N PRO A 106 -2.19 9.93 -29.36
CA PRO A 106 -2.40 8.71 -28.59
C PRO A 106 -3.01 8.98 -27.20
N TYR A 107 -2.96 10.24 -26.74
CA TYR A 107 -3.54 10.68 -25.48
C TYR A 107 -5.02 11.08 -25.65
N TYR A 108 -5.80 10.96 -24.59
CA TYR A 108 -7.19 11.42 -24.58
C TYR A 108 -7.26 12.95 -24.56
N ASN A 109 -7.74 13.49 -25.66
CA ASN A 109 -7.89 14.92 -25.89
C ASN A 109 -9.36 15.35 -25.95
N ILE A 110 -9.59 16.64 -25.72
CA ILE A 110 -10.90 17.29 -25.83
C ILE A 110 -10.78 18.60 -26.61
N VAL A 111 -11.91 19.10 -27.10
CA VAL A 111 -12.00 20.44 -27.70
C VAL A 111 -12.22 21.48 -26.61
N LEU A 112 -11.18 22.24 -26.27
CA LEU A 112 -11.27 23.43 -25.41
C LEU A 112 -11.46 24.67 -26.27
N LYS A 113 -12.58 25.38 -26.06
CA LYS A 113 -12.93 26.57 -26.85
C LYS A 113 -12.52 27.87 -26.16
N GLU A 114 -12.76 27.94 -24.85
CA GLU A 114 -12.60 29.16 -24.07
C GLU A 114 -12.34 28.81 -22.61
N ILE A 115 -11.69 29.74 -21.91
CA ILE A 115 -11.50 29.69 -20.47
C ILE A 115 -12.27 30.86 -19.88
N HIS A 116 -13.06 30.60 -18.85
CA HIS A 116 -13.77 31.61 -18.10
C HIS A 116 -13.13 31.83 -16.73
N VAL A 117 -12.95 33.09 -16.36
CA VAL A 117 -12.57 33.49 -15.01
C VAL A 117 -13.65 34.44 -14.50
N ASP A 118 -14.28 34.09 -13.37
CA ASP A 118 -15.38 34.88 -12.78
C ASP A 118 -16.53 35.14 -13.78
N GLY A 119 -16.89 34.10 -14.55
CA GLY A 119 -17.95 34.15 -15.56
C GLY A 119 -17.61 34.96 -16.82
N LYS A 120 -16.38 35.49 -16.95
CA LYS A 120 -15.93 36.22 -18.14
C LYS A 120 -14.93 35.40 -18.95
N ALA A 121 -15.19 35.28 -20.25
CA ALA A 121 -14.29 34.60 -21.17
C ALA A 121 -12.98 35.40 -21.30
N LEU A 122 -11.84 34.69 -21.27
CA LEU A 122 -10.54 35.28 -21.55
C LEU A 122 -10.46 35.62 -23.05
N GLN A 123 -9.88 36.77 -23.38
CA GLN A 123 -9.68 37.20 -24.76
C GLN A 123 -8.49 36.46 -25.37
N LEU A 124 -8.72 35.22 -25.81
CA LEU A 124 -7.73 34.34 -26.41
C LEU A 124 -8.21 33.86 -27.78
N ASP A 125 -7.28 33.63 -28.70
CA ASP A 125 -7.58 32.90 -29.94
C ASP A 125 -7.77 31.41 -29.61
N PRO A 126 -8.94 30.80 -29.87
CA PRO A 126 -9.19 29.40 -29.55
C PRO A 126 -8.17 28.42 -30.15
N ARG A 127 -7.50 28.81 -31.25
CA ARG A 127 -6.44 28.00 -31.89
C ARG A 127 -5.25 27.72 -30.98
N ILE A 128 -5.06 28.51 -29.91
CA ILE A 128 -3.99 28.25 -28.94
C ILE A 128 -4.15 26.90 -28.25
N PHE A 129 -5.38 26.46 -28.03
CA PHE A 129 -5.69 25.16 -27.41
C PHE A 129 -5.68 24.01 -28.42
N ASP A 130 -5.50 24.33 -29.70
CA ASP A 130 -5.55 23.38 -30.81
C ASP A 130 -4.16 23.04 -31.39
N SER A 131 -3.08 23.38 -30.69
CA SER A 131 -1.71 23.08 -31.13
C SER A 131 -1.24 21.70 -30.66
N LYS A 132 -0.42 21.00 -31.47
CA LYS A 132 0.18 19.68 -31.15
C LYS A 132 -0.91 18.67 -30.73
N HIS A 133 -0.90 18.20 -29.47
CA HIS A 133 -1.88 17.24 -28.95
C HIS A 133 -3.20 17.88 -28.51
N GLY A 134 -3.29 19.21 -28.55
CA GLY A 134 -4.45 19.99 -28.15
C GLY A 134 -4.58 20.11 -26.64
N THR A 135 -5.80 19.88 -26.15
CA THR A 135 -6.09 19.82 -24.71
C THR A 135 -6.21 18.37 -24.28
N VAL A 136 -5.21 17.88 -23.55
CA VAL A 136 -5.09 16.49 -23.09
C VAL A 136 -5.56 16.38 -21.64
N LEU A 137 -6.34 15.34 -21.35
CA LEU A 137 -6.64 14.91 -19.99
C LEU A 137 -5.51 13.99 -19.52
N ASP A 138 -4.80 14.40 -18.49
CA ASP A 138 -3.61 13.70 -18.00
C ASP A 138 -3.81 13.27 -16.55
N SER A 139 -4.12 11.98 -16.37
CA SER A 139 -4.25 11.37 -15.03
C SER A 139 -2.92 11.27 -14.29
N GLY A 140 -1.80 11.39 -14.98
CA GLY A 140 -0.45 11.31 -14.41
C GLY A 140 0.05 12.62 -13.80
N THR A 141 -0.71 13.72 -13.95
CA THR A 141 -0.34 15.01 -13.39
C THR A 141 -1.41 15.56 -12.46
N THR A 142 -0.97 16.17 -11.36
CA THR A 142 -1.88 16.77 -10.37
C THR A 142 -2.46 18.09 -10.87
N TYR A 143 -1.66 18.90 -11.55
CA TYR A 143 -1.95 20.30 -11.87
C TYR A 143 -2.31 20.50 -13.34
N ALA A 144 -2.85 21.67 -13.68
CA ALA A 144 -3.03 22.04 -15.08
C ALA A 144 -1.83 22.81 -15.64
N TYR A 145 -1.51 22.58 -16.91
CA TYR A 145 -0.44 23.28 -17.62
C TYR A 145 -1.00 23.89 -18.90
N LEU A 146 -0.89 25.21 -19.02
CA LEU A 146 -1.40 25.98 -20.15
C LEU A 146 -0.25 26.49 -21.04
N PRO A 147 -0.49 26.64 -22.36
CA PRO A 147 0.41 27.40 -23.23
C PRO A 147 0.64 28.82 -22.67
N GLU A 148 1.81 29.38 -22.93
CA GLU A 148 2.26 30.66 -22.33
C GLU A 148 1.20 31.77 -22.36
N GLN A 149 0.66 32.12 -23.54
CA GLN A 149 -0.31 33.22 -23.64
C GLN A 149 -1.62 32.92 -22.89
N ALA A 150 -2.06 31.65 -22.85
CA ALA A 150 -3.24 31.25 -22.10
C ALA A 150 -2.99 31.31 -20.59
N PHE A 151 -1.81 30.87 -20.14
CA PHE A 151 -1.39 30.97 -18.75
C PHE A 151 -1.32 32.42 -18.28
N GLU A 152 -0.70 33.31 -19.06
CA GLU A 152 -0.59 34.73 -18.70
C GLU A 152 -1.96 35.40 -18.60
N ALA A 153 -2.84 35.19 -19.60
CA ALA A 153 -4.19 35.73 -19.55
C ALA A 153 -5.00 35.21 -18.35
N PHE A 154 -4.87 33.92 -18.03
CA PHE A 154 -5.52 33.30 -16.88
C PHE A 154 -4.99 33.86 -15.55
N ARG A 155 -3.66 33.91 -15.41
CA ARG A 155 -2.98 34.47 -14.23
C ARG A 155 -3.41 35.91 -13.99
N ASP A 156 -3.39 36.73 -15.02
CA ASP A 156 -3.67 38.17 -14.89
C ASP A 156 -5.15 38.39 -14.56
N ALA A 157 -6.05 37.62 -15.19
CA ALA A 157 -7.47 37.66 -14.87
C ALA A 157 -7.76 37.28 -13.41
N ILE A 158 -7.15 36.20 -12.89
CA ILE A 158 -7.34 35.81 -11.48
C ILE A 158 -6.68 36.81 -10.54
N THR A 159 -5.44 37.19 -10.78
CA THR A 159 -4.68 38.09 -9.88
C THR A 159 -5.37 39.45 -9.76
N SER A 160 -6.05 39.92 -10.82
CA SER A 160 -6.87 41.14 -10.78
C SER A 160 -8.09 41.08 -9.84
N LYS A 161 -8.49 39.88 -9.42
CA LYS A 161 -9.62 39.65 -8.50
C LYS A 161 -9.19 39.44 -7.06
N LEU A 162 -7.92 39.15 -6.84
CA LEU A 162 -7.38 38.77 -5.54
C LEU A 162 -6.56 39.89 -4.87
N HIS A 163 -6.77 41.15 -5.26
CA HIS A 163 -6.05 42.30 -4.71
C HIS A 163 -6.15 42.46 -3.18
N SER A 164 -7.21 41.93 -2.56
CA SER A 164 -7.39 41.93 -1.11
C SER A 164 -6.56 40.88 -0.39
N LEU A 165 -6.02 39.89 -1.11
CA LEU A 165 -5.20 38.82 -0.56
C LEU A 165 -3.71 39.13 -0.72
N LYS A 166 -2.91 38.64 0.22
CA LYS A 166 -1.46 38.80 0.17
C LYS A 166 -0.84 37.68 -0.67
N GLN A 167 -0.22 38.00 -1.79
CA GLN A 167 0.57 37.01 -2.52
C GLN A 167 1.76 36.53 -1.67
N ILE A 168 1.97 35.22 -1.61
CA ILE A 168 3.05 34.58 -0.86
C ILE A 168 3.84 33.61 -1.76
N PRO A 169 5.09 33.28 -1.41
CA PRO A 169 5.82 32.21 -2.07
C PRO A 169 5.12 30.85 -1.93
N GLY A 170 5.27 30.00 -2.95
CA GLY A 170 4.87 28.61 -2.88
C GLY A 170 5.65 27.81 -1.84
N PRO A 171 5.09 26.71 -1.33
CA PRO A 171 5.77 25.83 -0.38
C PRO A 171 6.95 25.07 -1.00
N ASP A 172 6.92 24.80 -2.31
CA ASP A 172 8.05 24.23 -3.04
C ASP A 172 8.77 25.31 -3.84
N PRO A 173 10.02 25.67 -3.50
CA PRO A 173 10.77 26.72 -4.19
C PRO A 173 11.16 26.35 -5.62
N ASN A 174 11.10 25.06 -5.99
CA ASN A 174 11.40 24.61 -7.34
C ASN A 174 10.26 24.88 -8.32
N TYR A 175 9.04 25.07 -7.81
CA TYR A 175 7.86 25.39 -8.60
C TYR A 175 7.51 26.87 -8.45
N LYS A 176 7.16 27.50 -9.58
CA LYS A 176 6.70 28.90 -9.60
C LYS A 176 5.22 28.97 -9.26
N ASP A 177 4.84 28.47 -8.08
CA ASP A 177 3.47 28.51 -7.61
C ASP A 177 3.00 29.95 -7.40
N ILE A 178 1.75 30.22 -7.77
CA ILE A 178 1.08 31.48 -7.46
C ILE A 178 0.15 31.21 -6.30
N CYS A 179 0.56 31.68 -5.11
CA CYS A 179 -0.13 31.44 -3.85
C CYS A 179 -0.56 32.75 -3.19
N PHE A 180 -1.68 32.71 -2.46
CA PHE A 180 -2.26 33.83 -1.77
C PHE A 180 -2.61 33.45 -0.34
N ALA A 181 -2.28 34.30 0.62
CA ALA A 181 -2.63 34.18 2.03
C ALA A 181 -3.65 35.24 2.46
N GLY A 182 -4.38 34.96 3.53
CA GLY A 182 -5.40 35.85 4.10
C GLY A 182 -6.82 35.53 3.65
N ALA A 183 -7.04 34.38 3.02
CA ALA A 183 -8.36 33.87 2.74
C ALA A 183 -8.92 33.11 3.96
N ALA A 184 -10.24 32.94 4.00
CA ALA A 184 -10.89 32.13 5.04
C ALA A 184 -10.34 30.69 5.04
N SER A 185 -10.10 30.14 6.23
CA SER A 185 -9.67 28.75 6.39
C SER A 185 -10.77 27.74 6.07
N ASP A 186 -12.03 28.19 6.05
CA ASP A 186 -13.21 27.38 5.72
C ASP A 186 -13.39 27.31 4.20
N ILE A 187 -13.26 26.10 3.65
CA ILE A 187 -13.36 25.81 2.22
C ILE A 187 -14.72 26.21 1.65
N SER A 188 -15.80 26.10 2.43
CA SER A 188 -17.15 26.48 2.00
C SER A 188 -17.31 27.98 1.73
N GLN A 189 -16.40 28.79 2.27
CA GLN A 189 -16.38 30.24 2.09
C GLN A 189 -15.38 30.70 1.01
N LEU A 190 -14.62 29.78 0.41
CA LEU A 190 -13.65 30.11 -0.62
C LEU A 190 -14.30 30.66 -1.88
N SER A 191 -15.49 30.18 -2.25
CA SER A 191 -16.25 30.70 -3.39
C SER A 191 -16.67 32.17 -3.24
N LYS A 192 -16.62 32.72 -2.01
CA LYS A 192 -16.84 34.17 -1.75
C LYS A 192 -15.57 35.01 -1.95
N THR A 193 -14.40 34.37 -1.93
CA THR A 193 -13.09 35.04 -1.93
C THR A 193 -12.33 34.81 -3.23
N PHE A 194 -12.47 33.62 -3.83
CA PHE A 194 -11.83 33.21 -5.06
C PHE A 194 -12.86 33.07 -6.18
N PRO A 195 -12.49 33.42 -7.43
CA PRO A 195 -13.34 33.12 -8.58
C PRO A 195 -13.56 31.60 -8.69
N ALA A 196 -14.61 31.18 -9.40
CA ALA A 196 -14.97 29.76 -9.61
C ALA A 196 -13.88 28.99 -10.40
N VAL A 197 -12.79 28.67 -9.71
CA VAL A 197 -11.59 27.99 -10.19
C VAL A 197 -11.15 27.09 -9.04
N ASP A 198 -10.87 25.82 -9.33
CA ASP A 198 -10.41 24.88 -8.30
C ASP A 198 -9.00 25.26 -7.83
N MET A 199 -8.89 25.71 -6.57
CA MET A 199 -7.62 26.03 -5.91
C MET A 199 -7.26 24.95 -4.90
N HIS A 200 -5.97 24.77 -4.64
CA HIS A 200 -5.50 23.81 -3.65
C HIS A 200 -4.86 24.53 -2.45
N SER A 201 -5.00 23.94 -1.26
CA SER A 201 -4.43 24.44 -0.01
C SER A 201 -3.32 23.51 0.45
N LYS A 202 -2.20 24.09 0.89
CA LYS A 202 -1.13 23.37 1.61
C LYS A 202 -0.88 23.96 3.00
N VAL A 203 -1.41 25.15 3.29
CA VAL A 203 -1.21 25.88 4.55
C VAL A 203 -2.54 26.54 4.93
N GLN A 204 -2.91 26.49 6.21
CA GLN A 204 -4.17 27.05 6.68
C GLN A 204 -4.29 28.55 6.33
N GLY A 205 -5.36 28.91 5.61
CA GLY A 205 -5.61 30.29 5.16
C GLY A 205 -4.75 30.75 3.97
N ALA A 206 -4.03 29.83 3.30
CA ALA A 206 -3.30 30.12 2.08
C ALA A 206 -3.57 29.10 0.96
N TYR A 207 -3.77 29.60 -0.26
CA TYR A 207 -4.24 28.83 -1.41
C TYR A 207 -3.41 29.14 -2.65
N CYS A 208 -3.14 28.11 -3.44
CA CYS A 208 -2.34 28.19 -4.66
C CYS A 208 -3.21 27.81 -5.88
N LEU A 209 -2.93 28.43 -7.03
CA LEU A 209 -3.76 28.25 -8.23
C LEU A 209 -3.76 26.82 -8.76
N GLY A 210 -2.63 26.10 -8.68
CA GLY A 210 -2.52 24.76 -9.27
C GLY A 210 -2.59 24.74 -10.80
N VAL A 211 -2.27 25.87 -11.44
CA VAL A 211 -2.17 26.04 -12.89
C VAL A 211 -0.82 26.67 -13.20
N PHE A 212 -0.13 26.14 -14.20
CA PHE A 212 1.24 26.51 -14.56
C PHE A 212 1.38 26.78 -16.06
N GLN A 213 2.46 27.46 -16.43
CA GLN A 213 2.88 27.55 -17.83
C GLN A 213 3.52 26.22 -18.26
N ASN A 214 3.15 25.70 -19.42
CA ASN A 214 3.72 24.47 -19.99
C ASN A 214 5.07 24.70 -20.72
N GLY A 215 5.94 25.54 -20.14
CA GLY A 215 7.21 25.93 -20.76
C GLY A 215 7.05 26.38 -22.21
N LYS A 216 7.70 25.66 -23.13
CA LYS A 216 7.63 25.88 -24.59
C LYS A 216 6.69 24.89 -25.32
N ASP A 217 6.09 23.95 -24.60
CA ASP A 217 5.17 22.99 -25.21
C ASP A 217 3.80 23.66 -25.39
N PRO A 218 3.25 23.72 -26.61
CA PRO A 218 1.96 24.36 -26.86
C PRO A 218 0.76 23.46 -26.51
N THR A 219 0.99 22.26 -25.95
CA THR A 219 -0.08 21.38 -25.47
C THR A 219 -0.69 21.93 -24.17
N THR A 220 -2.00 21.87 -24.04
CA THR A 220 -2.68 22.07 -22.76
C THR A 220 -2.80 20.72 -22.04
N LEU A 221 -2.36 20.64 -20.79
CA LEU A 221 -2.55 19.46 -19.93
C LEU A 221 -3.54 19.79 -18.82
N LEU A 222 -4.59 19.00 -18.71
CA LEU A 222 -5.58 19.10 -17.64
C LEU A 222 -5.34 17.93 -16.67
N GLY A 223 -4.72 18.24 -15.54
CA GLY A 223 -4.46 17.29 -14.47
C GLY A 223 -5.65 17.05 -13.55
N GLY A 224 -5.43 16.20 -12.55
CA GLY A 224 -6.43 15.77 -11.58
C GLY A 224 -7.17 16.92 -10.88
N ILE A 225 -6.53 18.07 -10.66
CA ILE A 225 -7.16 19.26 -10.05
C ILE A 225 -8.41 19.75 -10.80
N ILE A 226 -8.44 19.61 -12.14
CA ILE A 226 -9.53 20.10 -12.99
C ILE A 226 -10.77 19.18 -12.95
N VAL A 227 -10.56 17.90 -12.66
CA VAL A 227 -11.59 16.86 -12.75
C VAL A 227 -11.95 16.28 -11.37
N ARG A 228 -11.65 17.02 -10.29
CA ARG A 228 -12.06 16.66 -8.94
C ARG A 228 -13.58 16.63 -8.83
N ASN A 229 -14.10 15.62 -8.11
CA ASN A 229 -15.55 15.42 -7.96
C ASN A 229 -16.26 15.52 -9.32
N THR A 230 -15.69 14.84 -10.31
CA THR A 230 -16.21 14.73 -11.66
C THR A 230 -15.96 13.32 -12.13
N LEU A 231 -17.02 12.65 -12.57
CA LEU A 231 -16.88 11.39 -13.29
C LEU A 231 -16.51 11.72 -14.73
N VAL A 232 -15.32 11.30 -15.13
CA VAL A 232 -14.81 11.44 -16.49
C VAL A 232 -14.92 10.08 -17.17
N THR A 233 -15.76 9.99 -18.19
CA THR A 233 -15.98 8.76 -18.96
C THR A 233 -15.24 8.86 -20.30
N TYR A 234 -14.34 7.92 -20.55
CA TYR A 234 -13.57 7.81 -21.78
C TYR A 234 -14.25 6.77 -22.67
N ASP A 235 -15.19 7.21 -23.50
CA ASP A 235 -15.89 6.35 -24.47
C ASP A 235 -15.06 6.26 -25.74
N ARG A 236 -14.15 5.27 -25.75
CA ARG A 236 -13.14 5.08 -26.80
C ARG A 236 -13.79 4.60 -28.09
N GLN A 237 -14.83 3.77 -27.96
CA GLN A 237 -15.65 3.25 -29.07
C GLN A 237 -16.31 4.36 -29.89
N ASN A 238 -16.83 5.39 -29.22
CA ASN A 238 -17.55 6.48 -29.87
C ASN A 238 -16.73 7.78 -29.91
N GLU A 239 -15.42 7.72 -29.65
CA GLU A 239 -14.49 8.85 -29.76
C GLU A 239 -14.95 10.10 -28.99
N LYS A 240 -15.42 9.90 -27.75
CA LYS A 240 -15.91 11.01 -26.91
C LYS A 240 -15.52 10.86 -25.44
N ILE A 241 -15.31 12.00 -24.79
CA ILE A 241 -15.13 12.08 -23.34
C ILE A 241 -16.37 12.70 -22.71
N GLY A 242 -16.96 12.00 -21.75
CA GLY A 242 -18.06 12.47 -20.91
C GLY A 242 -17.56 13.08 -19.61
N PHE A 243 -18.21 14.16 -19.17
CA PHE A 243 -17.96 14.80 -17.88
C PHE A 243 -19.27 14.93 -17.12
N TRP A 244 -19.29 14.47 -15.88
CA TRP A 244 -20.43 14.61 -14.99
C TRP A 244 -19.97 15.08 -13.61
N LYS A 245 -20.32 16.31 -13.23
CA LYS A 245 -19.95 16.87 -11.93
C LYS A 245 -20.71 16.12 -10.83
N THR A 246 -19.99 15.44 -9.95
CA THR A 246 -20.58 14.54 -8.96
C THR A 246 -19.70 14.34 -7.75
N ASN A 247 -20.26 14.06 -6.57
CA ASN A 247 -19.47 13.63 -5.42
C ASN A 247 -18.94 12.22 -5.67
N CYS A 248 -17.64 12.06 -5.92
CA CYS A 248 -17.05 10.76 -6.24
C CYS A 248 -17.11 9.76 -5.07
N SER A 249 -17.24 10.24 -3.83
CA SER A 249 -17.42 9.38 -2.66
C SER A 249 -18.80 8.70 -2.60
N GLU A 250 -19.79 9.25 -3.30
CA GLU A 250 -21.17 8.75 -3.37
C GLU A 250 -21.51 8.17 -4.75
N LEU A 251 -20.49 7.94 -5.60
CA LEU A 251 -20.68 7.65 -7.02
C LEU A 251 -21.66 6.48 -7.26
N TRP A 252 -21.49 5.39 -6.53
CA TRP A 252 -22.30 4.18 -6.71
C TRP A 252 -23.78 4.36 -6.36
N GLU A 253 -24.06 5.11 -5.30
CA GLU A 253 -25.42 5.47 -4.90
C GLU A 253 -26.07 6.33 -5.99
N ARG A 254 -25.35 7.33 -6.51
CA ARG A 254 -25.88 8.25 -7.53
C ARG A 254 -26.06 7.57 -8.89
N LEU A 255 -25.26 6.55 -9.20
CA LEU A 255 -25.46 5.71 -10.39
C LEU A 255 -26.59 4.68 -10.23
N HIS A 256 -27.20 4.57 -9.04
CA HIS A 256 -28.28 3.62 -8.72
C HIS A 256 -27.87 2.14 -8.97
N ILE A 257 -26.59 1.81 -8.81
CA ILE A 257 -26.08 0.46 -9.03
C ILE A 257 -26.30 -0.36 -7.75
N SER A 258 -27.25 -1.31 -7.79
CA SER A 258 -27.53 -2.22 -6.68
C SER A 258 -26.41 -3.26 -6.53
N GLY A 259 -25.84 -3.40 -5.33
CA GLY A 259 -24.78 -4.38 -5.04
C GLY A 259 -23.34 -3.88 -5.18
N ALA A 260 -23.13 -2.56 -5.29
CA ALA A 260 -21.79 -1.98 -5.32
C ALA A 260 -21.08 -2.08 -3.95
N PRO A 261 -19.73 -2.16 -3.94
CA PRO A 261 -18.97 -2.14 -2.69
C PRO A 261 -19.25 -0.84 -1.93
N SER A 262 -19.48 -0.95 -0.62
CA SER A 262 -19.59 0.25 0.23
C SER A 262 -18.33 1.12 0.07
N PRO A 263 -18.48 2.46 0.05
CA PRO A 263 -17.33 3.35 0.16
C PRO A 263 -16.49 2.96 1.38
N ALA A 264 -15.17 3.15 1.30
CA ALA A 264 -14.32 3.07 2.48
C ALA A 264 -14.96 3.89 3.61
N PRO A 265 -15.11 3.33 4.82
CA PRO A 265 -15.91 3.96 5.86
C PRO A 265 -15.37 5.35 6.19
N SER A 266 -16.26 6.34 6.13
CA SER A 266 -16.04 7.67 6.67
C SER A 266 -15.73 7.53 8.16
N SER A 267 -14.53 7.95 8.59
CA SER A 267 -14.19 8.03 10.01
C SER A 267 -14.92 9.20 10.65
N THR A 268 -16.22 9.04 10.87
CA THR A 268 -16.96 9.84 11.85
C THR A 268 -16.97 9.05 13.14
N SER A 269 -16.14 9.46 14.09
CA SER A 269 -16.31 9.03 15.47
C SER A 269 -17.69 9.48 15.92
N ASP A 270 -18.57 8.54 16.28
CA ASP A 270 -19.38 8.66 17.50
C ASP A 270 -20.23 7.40 17.76
N THR A 271 -20.00 6.84 18.95
CA THR A 271 -20.88 6.05 19.83
C THR A 271 -21.31 4.60 19.49
N ASN A 272 -20.74 3.68 20.28
CA ASN A 272 -21.37 2.58 21.04
C ASN A 272 -22.68 1.97 20.51
N ALA A 273 -22.56 0.79 19.90
CA ALA A 273 -23.53 -0.29 20.10
C ALA A 273 -22.85 -1.66 19.91
N THR A 274 -22.73 -2.40 21.02
CA THR A 274 -22.44 -3.83 21.05
C THR A 274 -23.63 -4.58 20.46
N VAL A 275 -23.43 -5.29 19.35
CA VAL A 275 -24.29 -6.41 18.96
C VAL A 275 -23.42 -7.59 18.57
N ASP A 276 -23.48 -8.59 19.45
CA ASP A 276 -22.97 -9.95 19.29
C ASP A 276 -23.68 -10.64 18.12
N MET A 277 -22.92 -11.22 17.19
CA MET A 277 -23.48 -12.09 16.17
C MET A 277 -22.50 -13.21 15.84
N SER A 278 -22.89 -14.41 16.30
CA SER A 278 -22.19 -15.67 16.12
C SER A 278 -21.98 -16.03 14.63
N PRO A 279 -20.92 -16.80 14.30
CA PRO A 279 -20.53 -17.05 12.91
C PRO A 279 -21.43 -18.05 12.22
N ALA A 280 -21.85 -17.71 10.99
CA ALA A 280 -22.50 -18.64 10.08
C ALA A 280 -21.49 -19.62 9.46
N VAL A 281 -21.91 -20.88 9.36
CA VAL A 281 -21.17 -22.04 8.88
C VAL A 281 -20.85 -21.94 7.38
N SER A 282 -19.60 -22.20 7.01
CA SER A 282 -19.11 -22.29 5.63
C SER A 282 -19.57 -23.56 4.90
N PRO A 283 -19.91 -23.50 3.60
CA PRO A 283 -19.86 -24.65 2.71
C PRO A 283 -18.43 -24.84 2.15
N SER A 284 -18.03 -26.10 2.06
CA SER A 284 -16.68 -26.59 1.78
C SER A 284 -16.14 -26.28 0.38
N ALA A 285 -14.88 -25.83 0.38
CA ALA A 285 -13.74 -26.18 -0.45
C ALA A 285 -13.93 -26.59 -1.94
N SER A 286 -13.41 -25.73 -2.82
CA SER A 286 -12.69 -26.15 -4.03
C SER A 286 -11.39 -25.35 -4.15
N GLN A 287 -10.30 -26.06 -4.36
CA GLN A 287 -8.90 -25.69 -4.15
C GLN A 287 -8.35 -24.71 -5.20
N LEU A 288 -7.61 -23.68 -4.74
CA LEU A 288 -6.58 -22.90 -5.47
C LEU A 288 -5.58 -22.34 -4.41
N PRO A 289 -4.35 -21.90 -4.77
CA PRO A 289 -3.12 -22.43 -4.19
C PRO A 289 -2.38 -21.48 -3.22
N VAL A 290 -1.65 -22.10 -2.29
CA VAL A 290 -0.59 -21.56 -1.39
C VAL A 290 -0.94 -20.31 -0.59
N GLN A 291 -1.40 -20.56 0.63
CA GLN A 291 -1.48 -19.58 1.71
C GLN A 291 -0.03 -19.22 2.16
N TYR A 292 0.38 -17.96 2.01
CA TYR A 292 1.64 -17.49 2.58
C TYR A 292 1.52 -17.48 4.10
N GLU A 293 2.28 -18.34 4.78
CA GLU A 293 2.38 -18.35 6.24
C GLU A 293 3.26 -17.17 6.67
N VAL A 294 2.68 -16.19 7.35
CA VAL A 294 3.40 -15.00 7.84
C VAL A 294 3.97 -15.28 9.21
N GLY A 295 5.30 -15.36 9.33
CA GLY A 295 5.99 -15.67 10.57
C GLY A 295 6.17 -14.47 11.49
N GLN A 296 6.55 -13.33 10.91
CA GLN A 296 6.67 -12.05 11.62
C GLN A 296 6.62 -10.88 10.64
N ILE A 297 6.21 -9.71 11.13
CA ILE A 297 6.30 -8.44 10.40
C ILE A 297 7.41 -7.62 11.05
N ILE A 298 8.36 -7.14 10.26
CA ILE A 298 9.43 -6.29 10.75
C ILE A 298 9.22 -4.88 10.20
N PHE A 299 9.45 -3.88 11.03
CA PHE A 299 9.45 -2.49 10.57
C PHE A 299 10.51 -1.64 11.27
N TYR A 300 10.90 -0.56 10.61
CA TYR A 300 11.91 0.39 11.07
C TYR A 300 11.25 1.71 11.39
N MET A 301 11.46 2.21 12.60
CA MET A 301 10.94 3.49 13.05
C MET A 301 12.09 4.38 13.54
N SER A 302 12.24 5.54 12.91
CA SER A 302 13.13 6.60 13.36
C SER A 302 12.38 7.54 14.28
N ILE A 303 12.93 7.85 15.46
CA ILE A 303 12.35 8.77 16.44
C ILE A 303 13.36 9.87 16.72
N ASN A 304 12.93 11.13 16.70
CA ASN A 304 13.75 12.31 16.97
C ASN A 304 13.98 12.54 18.48
N VAL A 305 14.50 11.49 19.13
CA VAL A 305 14.88 11.45 20.54
C VAL A 305 16.18 10.64 20.64
N THR A 306 17.10 11.04 21.52
CA THR A 306 18.36 10.32 21.70
C THR A 306 18.12 8.97 22.36
N TYR A 307 19.01 7.99 22.11
CA TYR A 307 18.87 6.66 22.69
C TYR A 307 18.83 6.69 24.23
N LEU A 308 19.59 7.60 24.86
CA LEU A 308 19.65 7.71 26.32
C LEU A 308 18.32 8.11 26.94
N ASP A 309 17.58 9.00 26.28
CA ASP A 309 16.28 9.49 26.73
C ASP A 309 15.16 8.47 26.42
N LEU A 310 15.30 7.76 25.30
CA LEU A 310 14.33 6.78 24.85
C LEU A 310 14.45 5.42 25.54
N ALA A 311 15.67 5.00 25.90
CA ALA A 311 15.98 3.69 26.49
C ALA A 311 15.04 3.25 27.63
N PRO A 312 14.73 4.08 28.65
CA PRO A 312 13.83 3.68 29.73
C PRO A 312 12.37 3.47 29.28
N HIS A 313 11.96 4.06 28.15
CA HIS A 313 10.57 4.10 27.68
C HIS A 313 10.26 3.12 26.54
N ILE A 314 11.25 2.37 26.02
CA ILE A 314 11.06 1.46 24.87
C ILE A 314 9.95 0.44 25.10
N LYS A 315 9.81 -0.09 26.33
CA LYS A 315 8.75 -1.07 26.64
C LYS A 315 7.37 -0.43 26.61
N GLU A 316 7.25 0.79 27.11
CA GLU A 316 6.00 1.56 27.07
C GLU A 316 5.65 1.91 25.63
N LEU A 317 6.65 2.30 24.84
CA LEU A 317 6.51 2.55 23.41
C LEU A 317 6.02 1.30 22.65
N ALA A 318 6.51 0.11 22.98
CA ALA A 318 6.02 -1.15 22.40
C ALA A 318 4.53 -1.38 22.69
N VAL A 319 4.09 -1.08 23.92
CA VAL A 319 2.68 -1.19 24.33
C VAL A 319 1.82 -0.19 23.59
N LEU A 320 2.28 1.06 23.44
CA LEU A 320 1.58 2.09 22.67
C LEU A 320 1.41 1.69 21.20
N ILE A 321 2.48 1.18 20.57
CA ILE A 321 2.42 0.65 19.20
C ILE A 321 1.40 -0.47 19.11
N ALA A 322 1.41 -1.44 20.03
CA ALA A 322 0.45 -2.54 20.02
C ALA A 322 -1.00 -2.05 20.17
N HIS A 323 -1.24 -1.06 21.03
CA HIS A 323 -2.54 -0.43 21.21
C HIS A 323 -3.06 0.20 19.92
N GLU A 324 -2.24 1.02 19.26
CA GLU A 324 -2.62 1.68 18.00
C GLU A 324 -2.86 0.66 16.87
N LEU A 325 -2.12 -0.43 16.87
CA LEU A 325 -2.30 -1.53 15.92
C LEU A 325 -3.48 -2.44 16.27
N GLY A 326 -4.10 -2.29 17.45
CA GLY A 326 -5.21 -3.15 17.89
C GLY A 326 -4.80 -4.60 18.16
N ILE A 327 -3.53 -4.83 18.54
CA ILE A 327 -2.96 -6.16 18.79
C ILE A 327 -2.49 -6.30 20.24
N ASP A 328 -2.21 -7.54 20.66
CA ASP A 328 -1.71 -7.83 22.01
C ASP A 328 -0.30 -7.23 22.19
N PRO A 329 -0.01 -6.50 23.29
CA PRO A 329 1.32 -5.94 23.57
C PRO A 329 2.47 -6.94 23.54
N HIS A 330 2.22 -8.22 23.83
CA HIS A 330 3.23 -9.28 23.76
C HIS A 330 3.64 -9.64 22.33
N GLN A 331 2.88 -9.22 21.33
CA GLN A 331 3.22 -9.44 19.92
C GLN A 331 4.31 -8.47 19.43
N VAL A 332 4.48 -7.29 20.05
CA VAL A 332 5.41 -6.25 19.57
C VAL A 332 6.71 -6.27 20.38
N ASN A 333 7.84 -6.54 19.73
CA ASN A 333 9.16 -6.55 20.35
C ASN A 333 10.15 -5.66 19.60
N SER A 334 11.00 -4.93 20.34
CA SER A 334 12.16 -4.28 19.74
C SER A 334 13.29 -5.32 19.58
N MET A 335 13.93 -5.32 18.40
CA MET A 335 15.04 -6.25 18.09
C MET A 335 16.39 -5.55 18.18
N ASN A 336 16.59 -4.51 17.37
CA ASN A 336 17.84 -3.76 17.27
C ASN A 336 17.55 -2.27 17.38
N ILE A 337 18.44 -1.56 18.07
CA ILE A 337 18.33 -0.11 18.27
C ILE A 337 19.66 0.51 17.90
N THR A 338 19.62 1.52 17.04
CA THR A 338 20.80 2.25 16.57
C THR A 338 20.59 3.73 16.80
N SER A 339 21.55 4.38 17.46
CA SER A 339 21.52 5.82 17.70
C SER A 339 22.38 6.51 16.65
N GLU A 340 21.82 7.51 15.96
CA GLU A 340 22.54 8.31 14.97
C GLU A 340 22.25 9.80 15.19
N GLY A 341 23.18 10.49 15.85
CA GLY A 341 23.01 11.90 16.23
C GLY A 341 21.84 12.10 17.19
N ASN A 342 20.85 12.90 16.77
CA ASN A 342 19.66 13.24 17.57
C ASN A 342 18.47 12.29 17.33
N HIS A 343 18.62 11.27 16.49
CA HIS A 343 17.58 10.31 16.18
C HIS A 343 17.96 8.90 16.64
N THR A 344 16.94 8.13 17.03
CA THR A 344 17.06 6.71 17.36
C THR A 344 16.27 5.90 16.35
N LEU A 345 16.95 5.01 15.63
CA LEU A 345 16.35 4.04 14.74
C LEU A 345 16.09 2.73 15.50
N ILE A 346 14.85 2.28 15.47
CA ILE A 346 14.41 1.04 16.14
C ILE A 346 13.86 0.08 15.11
N LYS A 347 14.41 -1.14 15.11
CA LYS A 347 13.86 -2.30 14.42
C LYS A 347 12.86 -2.99 15.32
N TRP A 348 11.60 -3.03 14.91
CA TRP A 348 10.50 -3.70 15.59
C TRP A 348 10.13 -4.98 14.88
N ALA A 349 9.64 -5.96 15.64
CA ALA A 349 9.06 -7.20 15.13
C ALA A 349 7.70 -7.45 15.76
N ILE A 350 6.73 -7.81 14.93
CA ILE A 350 5.39 -8.22 15.33
C ILE A 350 5.24 -9.72 15.09
N PHE A 351 4.99 -10.44 16.17
CA PHE A 351 4.83 -11.90 16.19
C PHE A 351 3.36 -12.32 16.16
N PRO A 352 3.03 -13.56 15.77
CA PRO A 352 1.68 -14.09 15.84
C PRO A 352 1.14 -14.10 17.28
N ALA A 353 -0.18 -14.04 17.41
CA ALA A 353 -0.83 -14.06 18.72
C ALA A 353 -0.60 -15.39 19.46
N GLY A 354 -0.39 -15.29 20.78
CA GLY A 354 -0.27 -16.47 21.66
C GLY A 354 0.92 -17.37 21.32
N SER A 355 0.64 -18.62 20.96
CA SER A 355 1.66 -19.64 20.64
C SER A 355 1.65 -20.06 19.17
N ASP A 356 0.95 -19.30 18.33
CA ASP A 356 0.79 -19.61 16.92
C ASP A 356 2.11 -19.44 16.17
N LYS A 357 2.32 -20.31 15.17
CA LYS A 357 3.56 -20.29 14.35
C LYS A 357 3.50 -19.25 13.24
N PHE A 358 2.31 -18.84 12.84
CA PHE A 358 2.08 -17.90 11.75
C PHE A 358 0.80 -17.12 12.02
N MET A 359 0.75 -15.88 11.52
CA MET A 359 -0.48 -15.08 11.49
C MET A 359 -1.18 -15.24 10.14
N SER A 360 -2.50 -15.02 10.12
CA SER A 360 -3.27 -15.08 8.88
C SER A 360 -2.89 -13.91 7.95
N ASN A 361 -3.01 -14.11 6.63
CA ASN A 361 -2.75 -13.03 5.66
C ASN A 361 -3.67 -11.81 5.91
N ALA A 362 -4.93 -12.05 6.30
CA ALA A 362 -5.85 -10.96 6.65
C ALA A 362 -5.37 -10.17 7.87
N THR A 363 -4.87 -10.84 8.91
CA THR A 363 -4.30 -10.22 10.10
C THR A 363 -3.03 -9.44 9.77
N ALA A 364 -2.13 -10.02 8.97
CA ALA A 364 -0.89 -9.36 8.56
C ALA A 364 -1.18 -8.09 7.75
N MET A 365 -2.12 -8.15 6.81
CA MET A 365 -2.51 -7.00 6.00
C MET A 365 -3.18 -5.91 6.84
N ASP A 366 -4.05 -6.24 7.82
CA ASP A 366 -4.63 -5.25 8.73
C ASP A 366 -3.53 -4.51 9.54
N ILE A 367 -2.54 -5.25 10.04
CA ILE A 367 -1.41 -4.67 10.77
C ILE A 367 -0.57 -3.74 9.86
N ILE A 368 -0.25 -4.17 8.64
CA ILE A 368 0.53 -3.38 7.67
C ILE A 368 -0.21 -2.10 7.26
N LEU A 369 -1.51 -2.19 7.00
CA LEU A 369 -2.34 -1.02 6.67
C LEU A 369 -2.32 0.01 7.81
N ARG A 370 -2.46 -0.43 9.06
CA ARG A 370 -2.40 0.47 10.23
C ARG A 370 -1.02 1.08 10.44
N LEU A 371 0.05 0.34 10.15
CA LEU A 371 1.42 0.85 10.19
C LEU A 371 1.65 1.94 9.12
N THR A 372 1.15 1.72 7.90
CA THR A 372 1.45 2.57 6.73
C THR A 372 0.57 3.82 6.59
N GLU A 373 -0.67 3.81 7.10
CA GLU A 373 -1.60 4.95 7.03
C GLU A 373 -1.36 6.06 8.08
N HIS A 374 -0.16 6.17 8.69
CA HIS A 374 0.14 7.10 9.79
C HIS A 374 -0.82 7.01 11.00
N ARG A 375 -1.46 5.85 11.22
CA ARG A 375 -2.41 5.66 12.32
C ARG A 375 -1.77 5.37 13.66
N VAL A 376 -0.53 4.90 13.69
CA VAL A 376 0.22 4.78 14.94
C VAL A 376 0.54 6.18 15.42
N ARG A 377 -0.26 6.74 16.33
CA ARG A 377 -0.05 8.05 16.94
C ARG A 377 0.67 7.89 18.28
N LEU A 378 1.92 8.33 18.33
CA LEU A 378 2.68 8.38 19.57
C LEU A 378 2.40 9.70 20.30
N PRO A 379 2.38 9.72 21.65
CA PRO A 379 2.22 10.97 22.38
C PRO A 379 3.38 11.94 22.13
N ASP A 380 3.12 13.24 22.24
CA ASP A 380 4.05 14.32 21.88
C ASP A 380 5.41 14.27 22.61
N ASN A 381 5.50 13.55 23.73
CA ASN A 381 6.72 13.35 24.50
C ASN A 381 7.78 12.48 23.78
N TYR A 382 7.41 11.75 22.72
CA TYR A 382 8.33 10.98 21.89
C TYR A 382 8.87 11.76 20.67
N GLY A 383 8.50 13.05 20.51
CA GLY A 383 8.96 13.87 19.39
C GLY A 383 8.41 13.42 18.04
N SER A 384 8.98 13.94 16.94
CA SER A 384 8.64 13.50 15.59
C SER A 384 9.22 12.12 15.31
N TYR A 385 8.41 11.22 14.75
CA TYR A 385 8.83 9.90 14.31
C TYR A 385 8.46 9.66 12.85
N GLN A 386 9.18 8.75 12.21
CA GLN A 386 8.97 8.35 10.82
C GLN A 386 9.12 6.83 10.69
N LEU A 387 8.14 6.20 10.06
CA LEU A 387 8.24 4.82 9.60
C LEU A 387 9.08 4.82 8.31
N LEU A 388 10.15 4.03 8.26
CA LEU A 388 11.07 4.02 7.12
C LEU A 388 10.76 2.87 6.16
N GLU A 389 10.85 1.64 6.65
CA GLU A 389 10.72 0.43 5.85
C GLU A 389 9.99 -0.65 6.67
N TRP A 390 9.30 -1.56 5.99
CA TRP A 390 8.72 -2.76 6.60
C TRP A 390 8.88 -3.96 5.68
N ASN A 391 8.94 -5.15 6.25
CA ASN A 391 8.94 -6.41 5.51
C ASN A 391 8.13 -7.48 6.24
N VAL A 392 7.79 -8.54 5.52
CA VAL A 392 7.13 -9.73 6.06
C VAL A 392 8.09 -10.91 5.91
N GLU A 393 8.38 -11.57 7.02
CA GLU A 393 9.25 -12.75 7.02
C GLU A 393 8.44 -14.04 7.27
N PRO A 394 8.77 -15.13 6.56
CA PRO A 394 8.13 -16.42 6.78
C PRO A 394 8.51 -17.01 8.15
N PRO A 395 7.72 -17.95 8.71
CA PRO A 395 8.03 -18.57 9.98
C PRO A 395 9.40 -19.25 9.93
N PRO A 396 10.22 -19.12 10.99
CA PRO A 396 11.54 -19.73 11.01
C PRO A 396 11.41 -21.24 10.84
N LYS A 397 12.03 -21.79 9.78
CA LYS A 397 12.11 -23.24 9.57
C LYS A 397 12.92 -23.85 10.70
N ARG A 398 12.26 -24.42 11.71
CA ARG A 398 12.95 -25.24 12.71
C ARG A 398 13.66 -26.37 11.99
N SER A 399 14.99 -26.43 12.12
CA SER A 399 15.78 -27.60 11.74
C SER A 399 15.21 -28.82 12.45
N TRP A 400 15.10 -29.95 11.73
CA TRP A 400 14.67 -31.26 12.25
C TRP A 400 15.28 -31.60 13.62
N TRP A 401 16.54 -31.19 13.84
CA TRP A 401 17.26 -31.34 15.10
C TRP A 401 16.61 -30.62 16.29
N GLN A 402 16.10 -29.40 16.10
CA GLN A 402 15.46 -28.63 17.18
C GLN A 402 14.07 -29.17 17.56
N GLN A 403 13.38 -29.85 16.65
CA GLN A 403 12.08 -30.47 16.95
C GLN A 403 12.23 -31.78 17.73
N HIS A 404 13.31 -32.54 17.49
CA HIS A 404 13.47 -33.87 18.07
C HIS A 404 14.50 -33.96 19.21
N ILE A 405 15.23 -32.88 19.53
CA ILE A 405 16.21 -32.87 20.64
C ILE A 405 15.57 -33.30 21.97
N VAL A 406 14.38 -32.79 22.31
CA VAL A 406 13.71 -33.14 23.58
C VAL A 406 13.32 -34.62 23.59
N GLY A 407 12.77 -35.13 22.49
CA GLY A 407 12.42 -36.55 22.35
C GLY A 407 13.63 -37.48 22.40
N LEU A 408 14.74 -37.11 21.75
CA LEU A 408 16.00 -37.85 21.79
C LEU A 408 16.64 -37.82 23.18
N SER A 409 16.52 -36.70 23.90
CA SER A 409 17.03 -36.55 25.26
C SER A 409 16.25 -37.42 26.24
N ILE A 410 14.91 -37.44 26.12
CA ILE A 410 14.02 -38.31 26.90
C ILE A 410 14.29 -39.79 26.57
N GLY A 411 14.46 -40.13 25.29
CA GLY A 411 14.80 -41.48 24.85
C GLY A 411 16.15 -41.94 25.41
N ALA A 412 17.18 -41.09 25.36
CA ALA A 412 18.50 -41.38 25.92
C ALA A 412 18.45 -41.55 27.45
N LEU A 413 17.69 -40.72 28.17
CA LEU A 413 17.47 -40.86 29.62
C LEU A 413 16.74 -42.17 29.96
N ALA A 414 15.72 -42.54 29.20
CA ALA A 414 15.00 -43.80 29.41
C ALA A 414 15.91 -45.01 29.19
N VAL A 415 16.74 -45.00 28.13
CA VAL A 415 17.73 -46.06 27.87
C VAL A 415 18.77 -46.11 28.98
N ALA A 416 19.29 -44.97 29.43
CA ALA A 416 20.25 -44.92 30.52
C ALA A 416 19.67 -45.50 31.83
N MET A 417 18.40 -45.21 32.14
CA MET A 417 17.70 -45.77 33.29
C MET A 417 17.49 -47.28 33.18
N ILE A 418 17.15 -47.78 31.98
CA ILE A 418 17.02 -49.23 31.73
C ILE A 418 18.38 -49.92 31.88
N VAL A 419 19.45 -49.34 31.34
CA VAL A 419 20.81 -49.87 31.47
C VAL A 419 21.25 -49.87 32.93
N LEU A 420 21.05 -48.77 33.67
CA LEU A 420 21.38 -48.67 35.08
C LEU A 420 20.60 -49.68 35.93
N SER A 421 19.31 -49.87 35.66
CA SER A 421 18.49 -50.87 36.37
C SER A 421 18.94 -52.30 36.05
N ALA A 422 19.28 -52.61 34.80
CA ALA A 422 19.85 -53.90 34.43
C ALA A 422 21.22 -54.15 35.10
N PHE A 423 22.07 -53.13 35.20
CA PHE A 423 23.33 -53.19 35.96
C PHE A 423 23.08 -53.39 37.44
N LEU A 424 22.10 -52.73 38.04
CA LEU A 424 21.72 -52.91 39.44
C LEU A 424 21.21 -54.34 39.70
N VAL A 425 20.33 -54.86 38.84
CA VAL A 425 19.84 -56.23 38.91
C VAL A 425 20.99 -57.22 38.78
N ARG A 426 21.90 -57.01 37.81
CA ARG A 426 23.08 -57.85 37.63
C ARG A 426 24.03 -57.78 38.82
N TYR A 427 24.21 -56.61 39.42
CA TYR A 427 25.02 -56.42 40.63
C TYR A 427 24.41 -57.13 41.84
N ILE A 428 23.09 -56.99 42.06
CA ILE A 428 22.35 -57.69 43.11
C ILE A 428 22.40 -59.21 42.89
N TRP A 429 22.24 -59.69 41.66
CA TRP A 429 22.30 -61.12 41.34
C TRP A 429 23.71 -61.69 41.56
N LYS A 430 24.75 -60.94 41.16
CA LYS A 430 26.16 -61.34 41.38
C LYS A 430 26.53 -61.35 42.87
N ASN A 431 25.95 -60.45 43.67
CA ASN A 431 26.13 -60.42 45.13
C ASN A 431 25.25 -61.42 45.88
N LYS A 432 24.07 -61.81 45.35
CA LYS A 432 23.26 -62.92 45.88
C LYS A 432 23.82 -64.30 45.56
N ILE A 433 24.57 -64.45 44.46
CA ILE A 433 25.21 -65.73 44.08
C ILE A 433 26.52 -65.97 44.84
N LYS A 434 27.10 -64.95 45.50
CA LYS A 434 28.26 -65.13 46.39
C LYS A 434 27.84 -65.20 47.86
N GLY A 435 27.26 -66.34 48.22
CA GLY A 435 27.27 -66.87 49.58
C GLY A 435 26.18 -67.91 49.84
N PRO A 436 26.47 -69.02 50.55
CA PRO A 436 27.61 -69.94 50.43
C PRO A 436 27.10 -71.34 50.02
N GLY A 437 27.80 -72.04 49.13
CA GLY A 437 27.37 -73.37 48.69
C GLY A 437 28.44 -74.08 47.89
N SER A 438 29.46 -74.56 48.59
CA SER A 438 30.51 -75.45 48.09
C SER A 438 29.94 -76.66 47.38
N TYR A 439 30.38 -76.92 46.14
CA TYR A 439 30.53 -78.29 45.63
C TYR A 439 31.64 -78.32 44.57
N ARG A 440 32.65 -79.17 44.80
CA ARG A 440 33.75 -79.49 43.87
C ARG A 440 33.61 -80.98 43.51
N PRO A 441 33.61 -81.33 42.21
CA PRO A 441 34.21 -82.59 41.76
C PRO A 441 35.31 -82.27 40.72
N VAL A 442 36.56 -82.67 40.93
CA VAL A 442 37.19 -83.98 40.61
C VAL A 442 37.18 -84.24 39.10
N ASP A 443 38.39 -84.38 38.55
CA ASP A 443 38.78 -84.61 37.14
C ASP A 443 39.17 -83.37 36.32
N ALA A 444 40.32 -82.79 36.65
CA ALA A 444 41.12 -82.04 35.70
C ALA A 444 42.47 -82.75 35.54
N ALA A 445 42.68 -83.32 34.35
CA ALA A 445 43.89 -84.02 33.96
C ALA A 445 45.10 -83.07 34.00
N VAL A 446 46.17 -83.55 34.63
CA VAL A 446 47.49 -82.91 34.69
C VAL A 446 48.29 -83.36 33.46
N PRO A 447 48.90 -82.45 32.68
CA PRO A 447 49.95 -82.83 31.73
C PRO A 447 51.29 -82.91 32.46
N GLU A 448 51.93 -84.07 32.34
CA GLU A 448 53.25 -84.41 32.87
C GLU A 448 54.35 -83.42 32.45
N GLN A 449 55.23 -83.19 33.42
CA GLN A 449 56.44 -82.41 33.34
C GLN A 449 57.61 -83.38 33.18
N GLU A 450 58.23 -83.41 32.00
CA GLU A 450 59.48 -84.14 31.76
C GLU A 450 60.61 -83.54 32.60
N LEU A 451 61.14 -84.35 33.51
CA LEU A 451 62.36 -84.15 34.27
C LEU A 451 63.56 -84.69 33.49
N GLN A 452 64.69 -84.00 33.55
CA GLN A 452 65.99 -84.58 33.22
C GLN A 452 67.08 -84.13 34.21
N PRO A 453 68.16 -84.94 34.37
CA PRO A 453 68.59 -85.40 35.69
C PRO A 453 70.04 -85.00 36.04
N LEU A 454 70.30 -84.83 37.34
CA LEU A 454 71.29 -85.56 38.16
C LEU A 454 71.32 -84.99 39.58
#